data_AF-A0A8W8K2X2-F1
#
_entry.id   AF-A0A8W8K2X2-F1
#
_cell.length_a   1.000
_cell.length_b   1.000
_cell.length_c   1.000
_cell.angle_alpha   90.00
_cell.angle_beta   90.00
_cell.angle_gamma   90.00
#
_symmetry.space_group_name_H-M   'P 1'
#
loop_
_entity.id
_entity.type
_entity.pdbx_description
1 polymer ?
#
loop_
_entity_poly.entity_id
_entity_poly.type
_entity_poly.pdbx_seq_one_letter_code
_entity_poly.pdbx_strand_id
1 'polypeptide(L)'
;MSNPQNESSGNEDDDFTSTFRSMGESRMNMTIGQQAENQAKFCQTRVANSEKYLGSLCEVMGSITRKTAHIRDKGDILAKLCKDYSDEENVSHSLKAGLRVCAENLSVIQDYRQTQIMRLESKVVRPISDYGNICKQIKIGVKRELEAVKREDKKKIELQKLRSKNPGNSHQISRVSEEKKTVYDEKSKHLILSPHYVFGRGEV
;
A
#
# COMPACT_ATOMS: atom_id res chain seq x y z
N MET A 1 62.15 43.83 -25.81
CA MET A 1 60.94 43.96 -26.66
C MET A 1 59.97 42.87 -26.25
N SER A 2 58.73 43.28 -26.05
CA SER A 2 57.61 42.61 -25.40
C SER A 2 57.23 41.27 -26.05
N ASN A 3 56.77 40.31 -25.24
CA ASN A 3 55.55 39.58 -25.60
C ASN A 3 54.76 39.13 -24.34
N PRO A 4 53.43 39.22 -24.35
CA PRO A 4 52.57 39.09 -23.18
C PRO A 4 51.72 37.80 -23.18
N GLN A 5 50.98 37.62 -22.08
CA GLN A 5 49.82 36.73 -21.88
C GLN A 5 50.06 35.21 -21.97
N ASN A 6 49.87 34.53 -20.83
CA ASN A 6 48.90 33.44 -20.83
C ASN A 6 48.06 33.49 -19.56
N GLU A 7 46.80 33.20 -19.76
CA GLU A 7 45.66 33.58 -18.95
C GLU A 7 45.50 32.69 -17.72
N SER A 8 45.09 33.33 -16.62
CA SER A 8 44.46 32.67 -15.49
C SER A 8 43.13 32.06 -15.96
N SER A 9 43.17 30.82 -16.44
CA SER A 9 41.96 30.00 -16.56
C SER A 9 41.62 29.46 -15.17
N GLY A 10 40.64 30.10 -14.53
CA GLY A 10 39.96 29.52 -13.39
C GLY A 10 39.22 28.28 -13.86
N ASN A 11 39.58 27.13 -13.30
CA ASN A 11 38.89 25.87 -13.50
C ASN A 11 37.50 25.92 -12.83
N GLU A 12 36.51 26.51 -13.49
CA GLU A 12 35.10 26.46 -13.07
C GLU A 12 34.35 25.26 -13.69
N ASP A 13 34.95 24.57 -14.67
CA ASP A 13 34.37 23.39 -15.35
C ASP A 13 34.58 22.05 -14.61
N ASP A 14 35.37 22.06 -13.52
CA ASP A 14 35.69 20.85 -12.75
C ASP A 14 34.57 20.47 -11.75
N ASP A 15 33.69 21.39 -11.33
CA ASP A 15 32.76 21.16 -10.22
C ASP A 15 31.53 20.31 -10.62
N PHE A 16 30.94 20.56 -11.80
CA PHE A 16 29.77 19.80 -12.27
C PHE A 16 30.15 18.37 -12.65
N THR A 17 31.27 18.20 -13.33
CA THR A 17 31.80 16.90 -13.75
C THR A 17 32.31 16.10 -12.55
N SER A 18 32.93 16.77 -11.56
CA SER A 18 33.31 16.17 -10.28
C SER A 18 32.10 15.75 -9.46
N THR A 19 31.04 16.56 -9.40
CA THR A 19 29.81 16.21 -8.68
C THR A 19 29.07 15.05 -9.33
N PHE A 20 28.98 15.00 -10.65
CA PHE A 20 28.35 13.88 -11.37
C PHE A 20 29.19 12.59 -11.26
N ARG A 21 30.53 12.70 -11.30
CA ARG A 21 31.45 11.59 -11.04
C ARG A 21 31.36 11.12 -9.59
N SER A 22 31.31 12.03 -8.63
CA SER A 22 31.13 11.75 -7.19
C SER A 22 29.77 11.11 -6.89
N MET A 23 28.69 11.53 -7.55
CA MET A 23 27.39 10.85 -7.48
C MET A 23 27.42 9.46 -8.13
N GLY A 24 28.14 9.30 -9.23
CA GLY A 24 28.37 8.01 -9.90
C GLY A 24 29.19 7.03 -9.04
N GLU A 25 30.26 7.51 -8.42
CA GLU A 25 31.14 6.78 -7.50
C GLU A 25 30.44 6.46 -6.18
N SER A 26 29.61 7.37 -5.65
CA SER A 26 28.76 7.14 -4.47
C SER A 26 27.73 6.04 -4.70
N ARG A 27 27.23 5.88 -5.93
CA ARG A 27 26.36 4.75 -6.30
C ARG A 27 27.12 3.43 -6.43
N MET A 28 28.38 3.47 -6.91
CA MET A 28 29.22 2.28 -7.09
C MET A 28 29.86 1.76 -5.79
N ASN A 29 30.03 2.60 -4.76
CA ASN A 29 30.67 2.23 -3.49
C ASN A 29 29.69 1.92 -2.33
N MET A 30 28.38 1.85 -2.61
CA MET A 30 27.39 1.51 -1.58
C MET A 30 27.49 0.05 -1.15
N THR A 31 27.60 -0.17 0.15
CA THR A 31 27.52 -1.52 0.73
C THR A 31 26.13 -2.12 0.54
N ILE A 32 26.05 -3.46 0.50
CA ILE A 32 24.78 -4.20 0.34
C ILE A 32 23.75 -3.78 1.41
N GLY A 33 24.20 -3.53 2.64
CA GLY A 33 23.36 -2.98 3.71
C GLY A 33 22.76 -1.61 3.41
N GLN A 34 23.56 -0.69 2.86
CA GLN A 34 23.07 0.64 2.49
C GLN A 34 22.07 0.58 1.32
N GLN A 35 22.30 -0.32 0.35
CA GLN A 35 21.35 -0.56 -0.75
C GLN A 35 20.02 -1.12 -0.23
N ALA A 36 20.06 -2.11 0.65
CA ALA A 36 18.87 -2.69 1.27
C ALA A 36 18.10 -1.68 2.14
N GLU A 37 18.81 -0.82 2.87
CA GLU A 37 18.18 0.23 3.67
C GLU A 37 17.48 1.27 2.79
N ASN A 38 18.10 1.70 1.69
CA ASN A 38 17.47 2.63 0.75
C ASN A 38 16.24 2.02 0.08
N GLN A 39 16.31 0.74 -0.31
CA GLN A 39 15.16 0.03 -0.87
C GLN A 39 14.03 -0.12 0.15
N ALA A 40 14.36 -0.47 1.41
CA ALA A 40 13.39 -0.58 2.49
C ALA A 40 12.68 0.76 2.76
N LYS A 41 13.44 1.88 2.81
CA LYS A 41 12.87 3.23 2.93
C LYS A 41 11.93 3.55 1.78
N PHE A 42 12.34 3.27 0.55
CA PHE A 42 11.51 3.48 -0.64
C PHE A 42 10.20 2.69 -0.57
N CYS A 43 10.27 1.39 -0.25
CA CYS A 43 9.09 0.54 -0.08
C CYS A 43 8.17 1.04 1.04
N GLN A 44 8.72 1.40 2.20
CA GLN A 44 7.95 1.92 3.33
C GLN A 44 7.21 3.21 2.97
N THR A 45 7.87 4.16 2.30
CA THR A 45 7.25 5.41 1.84
C THR A 45 6.10 5.13 0.89
N ARG A 46 6.29 4.22 -0.09
CA ARG A 46 5.23 3.87 -1.03
C ARG A 46 4.02 3.23 -0.35
N VAL A 47 4.25 2.27 0.55
CA VAL A 47 3.17 1.60 1.28
C VAL A 47 2.44 2.57 2.21
N ALA A 48 3.16 3.45 2.89
CA ALA A 48 2.56 4.49 3.72
C ALA A 48 1.68 5.46 2.91
N ASN A 49 2.12 5.82 1.71
CA ASN A 49 1.33 6.67 0.82
C ASN A 49 0.05 5.97 0.35
N SER A 50 0.16 4.70 -0.07
CA SER A 50 -1.01 3.89 -0.45
C SER A 50 -1.99 3.74 0.71
N GLU A 51 -1.51 3.42 1.91
CA GLU A 51 -2.35 3.29 3.10
C GLU A 51 -3.07 4.59 3.46
N LYS A 52 -2.40 5.74 3.35
CA LYS A 52 -3.01 7.06 3.56
C LYS A 52 -4.23 7.27 2.65
N TYR A 53 -4.04 7.13 1.34
CA TYR A 53 -5.11 7.40 0.38
C TYR A 53 -6.24 6.37 0.48
N LEU A 54 -5.92 5.09 0.66
CA LEU A 54 -6.93 4.05 0.82
C LEU A 54 -7.71 4.20 2.12
N GLY A 55 -7.06 4.63 3.20
CA GLY A 55 -7.73 5.01 4.44
C GLY A 55 -8.76 6.12 4.22
N SER A 56 -8.36 7.21 3.54
CA SER A 56 -9.28 8.31 3.21
C SER A 56 -10.45 7.86 2.31
N LEU A 57 -10.19 7.01 1.31
CA LEU A 57 -11.24 6.44 0.48
C LEU A 57 -12.21 5.57 1.28
N CYS A 58 -11.69 4.72 2.18
CA CYS A 58 -12.50 3.87 3.05
C CYS A 58 -13.40 4.70 3.96
N GLU A 59 -12.87 5.80 4.51
CA GLU A 59 -13.63 6.72 5.38
C GLU A 59 -14.80 7.38 4.62
N VAL A 60 -14.54 7.92 3.43
CA VAL A 60 -15.56 8.55 2.59
C VAL A 60 -16.62 7.52 2.17
N MET A 61 -16.21 6.33 1.70
CA MET A 61 -17.16 5.29 1.29
C MET A 61 -17.99 4.76 2.46
N GLY A 62 -17.38 4.60 3.64
CA GLY A 62 -18.11 4.25 4.86
C GLY A 62 -19.12 5.33 5.25
N SER A 63 -18.77 6.61 5.10
CA SER A 63 -19.67 7.74 5.35
C SER A 63 -20.87 7.74 4.39
N ILE A 64 -20.63 7.54 3.10
CA ILE A 64 -21.69 7.41 2.08
C ILE A 64 -22.64 6.26 2.45
N THR A 65 -22.10 5.10 2.79
CA THR A 65 -22.89 3.90 3.14
C THR A 65 -23.82 4.18 4.33
N ARG A 66 -23.31 4.79 5.40
CA ARG A 66 -24.13 5.18 6.58
C ARG A 66 -25.18 6.23 6.24
N LYS A 67 -24.84 7.22 5.41
CA LYS A 67 -25.81 8.25 4.98
C LYS A 67 -26.93 7.64 4.13
N THR A 68 -26.62 6.70 3.25
CA THR A 68 -27.63 5.97 2.47
C THR A 68 -28.55 5.15 3.37
N ALA A 69 -28.01 4.49 4.41
CA ALA A 69 -28.82 3.79 5.41
C ALA A 69 -29.77 4.74 6.14
N HIS A 70 -29.30 5.92 6.56
CA HIS A 70 -30.18 6.92 7.18
C HIS A 70 -31.28 7.42 6.23
N ILE A 71 -30.98 7.61 4.93
CA ILE A 71 -31.99 7.99 3.93
C ILE A 71 -33.04 6.87 3.79
N ARG A 72 -32.61 5.59 3.78
CA ARG A 72 -33.51 4.43 3.75
C ARG A 72 -34.46 4.47 4.94
N ASP A 73 -33.94 4.63 6.15
CA ASP A 73 -34.76 4.66 7.38
C ASP A 73 -35.81 5.77 7.35
N LYS A 74 -35.46 6.95 6.84
CA LYS A 74 -36.42 8.05 6.65
C LYS A 74 -37.46 7.74 5.57
N GLY A 75 -37.05 7.05 4.52
CA GLY A 75 -37.95 6.57 3.48
C GLY A 75 -38.96 5.53 4.00
N ASP A 76 -38.53 4.63 4.88
CA ASP A 76 -39.42 3.64 5.52
C ASP A 76 -40.45 4.33 6.42
N ILE A 77 -40.03 5.35 7.19
CA ILE A 77 -40.94 6.17 8.01
C ILE A 77 -41.97 6.87 7.12
N LEU A 78 -41.55 7.43 5.97
CA LEU A 78 -42.46 8.10 5.05
C LEU A 78 -43.45 7.12 4.41
N ALA A 79 -42.97 5.96 3.96
CA ALA A 79 -43.84 4.91 3.41
C ALA A 79 -44.91 4.49 4.42
N LYS A 80 -44.50 4.31 5.69
CA LYS A 80 -45.41 4.00 6.78
C LYS A 80 -46.43 5.12 7.01
N LEU A 81 -46.02 6.38 7.06
CA LEU A 81 -46.93 7.53 7.21
C LEU A 81 -47.97 7.59 6.09
N CYS A 82 -47.57 7.35 4.83
CA CYS A 82 -48.51 7.27 3.70
C CYS A 82 -49.50 6.10 3.88
N LYS A 83 -49.02 4.95 4.35
CA LYS A 83 -49.86 3.78 4.61
C LYS A 83 -50.86 4.01 5.74
N ASP A 84 -50.39 4.54 6.86
CA ASP A 84 -51.20 4.86 8.03
C ASP A 84 -52.30 5.88 7.65
N TYR A 85 -51.95 6.94 6.91
CA TYR A 85 -52.93 7.92 6.44
C TYR A 85 -53.93 7.31 5.45
N SER A 86 -53.47 6.45 4.53
CA SER A 86 -54.38 5.72 3.66
C SER A 86 -55.43 4.92 4.43
N ASP A 87 -55.02 4.27 5.52
CA ASP A 87 -55.92 3.41 6.28
C ASP A 87 -56.95 4.22 7.08
N GLU A 88 -56.58 5.40 7.60
CA GLU A 88 -57.48 6.37 8.24
C GLU A 88 -58.40 7.12 7.27
N GLU A 89 -57.98 7.30 6.01
CA GLU A 89 -58.80 7.97 4.99
C GLU A 89 -59.98 7.09 4.58
N ASN A 90 -61.20 7.50 4.92
CA ASN A 90 -62.44 6.74 4.71
C ASN A 90 -63.48 7.49 3.86
N VAL A 91 -63.22 8.73 3.47
CA VAL A 91 -64.14 9.57 2.69
C VAL A 91 -63.71 9.58 1.21
N SER A 92 -62.43 9.82 0.95
CA SER A 92 -61.88 9.89 -0.40
C SER A 92 -61.21 8.58 -0.80
N HIS A 93 -61.95 7.70 -1.46
CA HIS A 93 -61.41 6.41 -1.94
C HIS A 93 -60.27 6.57 -2.95
N SER A 94 -60.29 7.62 -3.78
CA SER A 94 -59.20 7.90 -4.72
C SER A 94 -57.91 8.33 -4.01
N LEU A 95 -58.01 9.16 -2.97
CA LEU A 95 -56.86 9.53 -2.13
C LEU A 95 -56.33 8.32 -1.36
N LYS A 96 -57.22 7.53 -0.75
CA LYS A 96 -56.86 6.26 -0.08
C LYS A 96 -56.04 5.37 -1.01
N ALA A 97 -56.53 5.11 -2.22
CA ALA A 97 -55.83 4.28 -3.20
C ALA A 97 -54.48 4.88 -3.62
N GLY A 98 -54.43 6.20 -3.89
CA GLY A 98 -53.19 6.90 -4.24
C GLY A 98 -52.12 6.81 -3.14
N LEU A 99 -52.52 6.95 -1.86
CA LEU A 99 -51.62 6.83 -0.73
C LEU A 99 -51.10 5.39 -0.53
N ARG A 100 -51.90 4.35 -0.82
CA ARG A 100 -51.42 2.94 -0.80
C ARG A 100 -50.34 2.73 -1.85
N VAL A 101 -50.61 3.11 -3.09
CA VAL A 101 -49.64 2.98 -4.19
C VAL A 101 -48.38 3.81 -3.91
N CYS A 102 -48.52 5.00 -3.33
CA CYS A 102 -47.38 5.81 -2.90
C CYS A 102 -46.53 5.08 -1.85
N ALA A 103 -47.16 4.51 -0.81
CA ALA A 103 -46.47 3.75 0.23
C ALA A 103 -45.75 2.50 -0.32
N GLU A 104 -46.40 1.77 -1.22
CA GLU A 104 -45.83 0.60 -1.89
C GLU A 104 -44.59 0.98 -2.72
N ASN A 105 -44.68 2.02 -3.54
CA ASN A 105 -43.56 2.51 -4.34
C ASN A 105 -42.40 3.01 -3.46
N LEU A 106 -42.69 3.72 -2.37
CA LEU A 106 -41.68 4.17 -1.42
C LEU A 106 -40.98 3.00 -0.73
N SER A 107 -41.71 1.93 -0.42
CA SER A 107 -41.15 0.71 0.18
C SER A 107 -40.16 0.03 -0.79
N VAL A 108 -40.55 -0.12 -2.06
CA VAL A 108 -39.68 -0.68 -3.11
C VAL A 108 -38.40 0.15 -3.29
N ILE A 109 -38.49 1.49 -3.22
CA ILE A 109 -37.31 2.36 -3.25
C ILE A 109 -36.35 2.05 -2.08
N GLN A 110 -36.88 1.76 -0.88
CA GLN A 110 -36.04 1.45 0.27
C GLN A 110 -35.39 0.07 0.15
N ASP A 111 -36.05 -0.91 -0.46
CA ASP A 111 -35.44 -2.21 -0.79
C ASP A 111 -34.25 -2.07 -1.75
N TYR A 112 -34.38 -1.20 -2.76
CA TYR A 112 -33.25 -0.86 -3.63
C TYR A 112 -32.10 -0.19 -2.87
N ARG A 113 -32.39 0.71 -1.93
CA ARG A 113 -31.36 1.30 -1.07
C ARG A 113 -30.69 0.28 -0.18
N GLN A 114 -31.46 -0.67 0.37
CA GLN A 114 -30.89 -1.76 1.16
C GLN A 114 -29.91 -2.60 0.32
N THR A 115 -30.30 -2.95 -0.90
CA THR A 115 -29.44 -3.65 -1.85
C THR A 115 -28.19 -2.84 -2.18
N GLN A 116 -28.34 -1.53 -2.38
CA GLN A 116 -27.22 -0.61 -2.61
C GLN A 116 -26.24 -0.60 -1.44
N ILE A 117 -26.73 -0.52 -0.19
CA ILE A 117 -25.92 -0.53 1.03
C ILE A 117 -25.12 -1.83 1.11
N MET A 118 -25.78 -2.99 0.96
CA MET A 118 -25.11 -4.29 1.00
C MET A 118 -24.02 -4.42 -0.08
N ARG A 119 -24.27 -3.88 -1.28
CA ARG A 119 -23.30 -3.90 -2.38
C ARG A 119 -22.13 -2.95 -2.12
N LEU A 120 -22.38 -1.75 -1.58
CA LEU A 120 -21.33 -0.81 -1.18
C LEU A 120 -20.43 -1.43 -0.10
N GLU A 121 -21.01 -2.06 0.92
CA GLU A 121 -20.26 -2.71 1.99
C GLU A 121 -19.40 -3.86 1.46
N SER A 122 -20.00 -4.79 0.72
CA SER A 122 -19.34 -6.02 0.31
C SER A 122 -18.37 -5.85 -0.87
N LYS A 123 -18.66 -4.94 -1.81
CA LYS A 123 -17.89 -4.78 -3.05
C LYS A 123 -16.98 -3.57 -3.06
N VAL A 124 -17.14 -2.63 -2.12
CA VAL A 124 -16.33 -1.41 -2.08
C VAL A 124 -15.64 -1.23 -0.74
N VAL A 125 -16.39 -1.10 0.36
CA VAL A 125 -15.81 -0.77 1.67
C VAL A 125 -14.91 -1.91 2.16
N ARG A 126 -15.39 -3.16 2.12
CA ARG A 126 -14.63 -4.31 2.60
C ARG A 126 -13.33 -4.53 1.82
N PRO A 127 -13.29 -4.56 0.47
CA PRO A 127 -12.04 -4.68 -0.28
C PRO A 127 -11.02 -3.58 0.02
N ILE A 128 -11.47 -2.33 0.17
CA ILE A 128 -10.57 -1.21 0.51
C ILE A 128 -10.03 -1.39 1.93
N SER A 129 -10.88 -1.80 2.88
CA SER A 129 -10.48 -2.05 4.27
C SER A 129 -9.48 -3.20 4.40
N ASP A 130 -9.67 -4.28 3.65
CA ASP A 130 -8.77 -5.44 3.63
C ASP A 130 -7.35 -5.06 3.14
N TYR A 131 -7.25 -4.05 2.28
CA TYR A 131 -5.96 -3.52 1.82
C TYR A 131 -5.14 -2.89 2.96
N GLY A 132 -5.78 -2.38 4.02
CA GLY A 132 -5.09 -1.93 5.23
C GLY A 132 -4.29 -3.07 5.89
N ASN A 133 -4.85 -4.28 5.91
CA ASN A 133 -4.13 -5.46 6.41
C ASN A 133 -2.96 -5.83 5.49
N ILE A 134 -3.14 -5.74 4.18
CA ILE A 134 -2.07 -5.98 3.19
C ILE A 134 -0.90 -4.99 3.40
N CYS A 135 -1.19 -3.68 3.51
CA CYS A 135 -0.19 -2.65 3.81
C CYS A 135 0.59 -2.96 5.09
N LYS A 136 -0.12 -3.37 6.16
CA LYS A 136 0.49 -3.76 7.43
C LYS A 136 1.44 -4.95 7.27
N GLN A 137 1.03 -5.99 6.54
CA GLN A 137 1.88 -7.16 6.29
C GLN A 137 3.13 -6.80 5.48
N ILE A 138 2.99 -5.97 4.44
CA ILE A 138 4.14 -5.51 3.64
C ILE A 138 5.12 -4.74 4.51
N LYS A 139 4.66 -3.82 5.36
CA LYS A 139 5.53 -3.07 6.29
C LYS A 139 6.30 -4.00 7.23
N ILE A 140 5.63 -5.02 7.79
CA ILE A 140 6.27 -6.03 8.65
C ILE A 140 7.32 -6.82 7.86
N GLY A 141 6.99 -7.26 6.64
CA GLY A 141 7.90 -8.01 5.77
C GLY A 141 9.17 -7.21 5.42
N VAL A 142 9.01 -5.94 5.03
CA VAL A 142 10.13 -5.04 4.73
C VAL A 142 11.03 -4.86 5.96
N LYS A 143 10.45 -4.68 7.15
CA LYS A 143 11.23 -4.55 8.39
C LYS A 143 12.01 -5.84 8.69
N ARG A 144 11.38 -7.01 8.54
CA ARG A 144 12.00 -8.31 8.77
C ARG A 144 13.18 -8.55 7.82
N GLU A 145 13.03 -8.23 6.54
CA GLU A 145 14.10 -8.40 5.56
C GLU A 145 15.27 -7.46 5.85
N LEU A 146 14.99 -6.20 6.20
CA LEU A 146 16.03 -5.25 6.58
C LEU A 146 16.81 -5.72 7.82
N GLU A 147 16.14 -6.30 8.81
CA GLU A 147 16.79 -6.88 9.99
C GLU A 147 17.64 -8.11 9.62
N ALA A 148 17.23 -8.91 8.64
CA ALA A 148 18.02 -10.04 8.13
C ALA A 148 19.30 -9.55 7.45
N VAL A 149 19.20 -8.55 6.56
CA VAL A 149 20.37 -7.95 5.90
C VAL A 149 21.32 -7.35 6.92
N LYS A 150 20.82 -6.61 7.93
CA LYS A 150 21.65 -6.05 9.00
C LYS A 150 22.39 -7.12 9.81
N ARG A 151 21.78 -8.29 10.03
CA ARG A 151 22.44 -9.44 10.67
C ARG A 151 23.51 -10.05 9.77
N GLU A 152 23.24 -10.21 8.49
CA GLU A 152 24.20 -10.71 7.50
C GLU A 152 25.43 -9.80 7.38
N ASP A 153 25.22 -8.48 7.36
CA ASP A 153 26.31 -7.50 7.33
C ASP A 153 27.19 -7.56 8.57
N LYS A 154 26.59 -7.67 9.77
CA LYS A 154 27.36 -7.84 11.02
C LYS A 154 28.24 -9.09 10.96
N LYS A 155 27.67 -10.24 10.54
CA LYS A 155 28.43 -11.49 10.37
C LYS A 155 29.53 -11.35 9.32
N LYS A 156 29.29 -10.61 8.24
CA LYS A 156 30.30 -10.35 7.19
C LYS A 156 31.47 -9.51 7.72
N ILE A 157 31.18 -8.46 8.49
CA ILE A 157 32.20 -7.61 9.13
C ILE A 157 33.03 -8.42 10.13
N GLU A 158 32.39 -9.26 10.94
CA GLU A 158 33.06 -10.12 11.91
C GLU A 158 33.99 -11.14 11.22
N LEU A 159 33.52 -11.81 10.17
CA LEU A 159 34.33 -12.73 9.36
C LEU A 159 35.52 -12.02 8.70
N GLN A 160 35.35 -10.80 8.19
CA GLN A 160 36.45 -10.02 7.63
C GLN A 160 37.51 -9.69 8.68
N LYS A 161 37.10 -9.31 9.90
CA LYS A 161 38.02 -9.06 11.02
C LYS A 161 38.76 -10.33 11.47
N LEU A 162 38.11 -11.49 11.43
CA LEU A 162 38.74 -12.76 11.77
C LEU A 162 39.76 -13.18 10.69
N ARG A 163 39.40 -13.00 9.41
CA ARG A 163 40.26 -13.31 8.26
C ARG A 163 41.51 -12.42 8.21
N SER A 164 41.40 -11.13 8.57
CA SER A 164 42.55 -10.22 8.62
C SER A 164 43.49 -10.51 9.80
N LYS A 165 42.97 -11.08 10.90
CA LYS A 165 43.77 -11.48 12.07
C LYS A 165 44.43 -12.86 11.94
N ASN A 166 43.96 -13.73 11.03
CA ASN A 166 44.44 -15.11 10.95
C ASN A 166 44.55 -15.63 9.49
N PRO A 167 45.62 -15.26 8.75
CA PRO A 167 45.76 -15.58 7.31
C PRO A 167 45.94 -17.07 6.99
N GLY A 168 46.34 -17.89 7.97
CA GLY A 168 46.75 -19.29 7.76
C GLY A 168 45.64 -20.34 7.79
N ASN A 169 44.40 -20.00 8.18
CA ASN A 169 43.37 -21.01 8.45
C ASN A 169 42.43 -21.28 7.27
N SER A 170 43.02 -21.55 6.10
CA SER A 170 42.35 -21.73 4.80
C SER A 170 41.17 -22.74 4.84
N HIS A 171 41.30 -23.82 5.62
CA HIS A 171 40.26 -24.87 5.71
C HIS A 171 38.98 -24.47 6.48
N GLN A 172 39.07 -23.60 7.49
CA GLN A 172 37.87 -23.11 8.18
C GLN A 172 37.10 -22.09 7.33
N ILE A 173 37.81 -21.34 6.48
CA ILE A 173 37.22 -20.33 5.58
C ILE A 173 36.37 -20.99 4.48
N SER A 174 36.79 -22.14 3.95
CA SER A 174 36.03 -22.87 2.93
C SER A 174 34.69 -23.40 3.44
N ARG A 175 34.63 -23.98 4.65
CA ARG A 175 33.39 -24.54 5.21
C ARG A 175 32.29 -23.49 5.40
N VAL A 176 32.66 -22.32 5.92
CA VAL A 176 31.70 -21.21 6.14
C VAL A 176 31.22 -20.60 4.82
N SER A 177 32.04 -20.67 3.76
CA SER A 177 31.66 -20.18 2.43
C SER A 177 30.62 -21.09 1.75
N GLU A 178 30.69 -22.40 1.99
CA GLU A 178 29.72 -23.38 1.47
C GLU A 178 28.36 -23.26 2.19
N GLU A 179 28.35 -23.09 3.51
CA GLU A 179 27.11 -22.86 4.28
C GLU A 179 26.39 -21.56 3.89
N LYS A 180 27.10 -20.53 3.42
CA LYS A 180 26.44 -19.31 2.91
C LYS A 180 25.70 -19.56 1.60
N LYS A 181 26.22 -20.44 0.74
CA LYS A 181 25.64 -20.68 -0.59
C LYS A 181 24.29 -21.39 -0.50
N THR A 182 24.14 -22.29 0.46
CA THR A 182 22.87 -23.03 0.69
C THR A 182 21.76 -22.12 1.22
N VAL A 183 22.10 -21.14 2.08
CA VAL A 183 21.14 -20.17 2.64
C VAL A 183 20.61 -19.18 1.58
N TYR A 184 21.44 -18.79 0.59
CA TYR A 184 20.98 -17.95 -0.53
C TYR A 184 19.99 -18.69 -1.44
N ASP A 185 20.19 -19.99 -1.69
CA ASP A 185 19.29 -20.82 -2.50
C ASP A 185 17.92 -21.05 -1.82
N GLU A 186 17.87 -21.12 -0.48
CA GLU A 186 16.62 -21.23 0.25
C GLU A 186 15.80 -19.93 0.24
N LYS A 187 16.45 -18.76 0.33
CA LYS A 187 15.79 -17.44 0.30
C LYS A 187 15.10 -17.15 -1.04
N SER A 188 15.66 -17.64 -2.14
CA SER A 188 15.12 -17.44 -3.50
C SER A 188 13.74 -18.08 -3.72
N LYS A 189 13.41 -19.14 -2.96
CA LYS A 189 12.12 -19.84 -3.06
C LYS A 189 10.95 -19.08 -2.42
N HIS A 190 11.22 -18.08 -1.57
CA HIS A 190 10.18 -17.39 -0.80
C HIS A 190 9.76 -16.03 -1.37
N LEU A 191 10.41 -15.56 -2.46
CA LEU A 191 10.20 -14.25 -3.07
C LEU A 191 9.36 -14.30 -4.36
N ILE A 192 8.32 -15.13 -4.41
CA ILE A 192 7.26 -15.01 -5.43
C ILE A 192 5.93 -14.84 -4.71
N LEU A 193 5.71 -13.65 -4.16
CA LEU A 193 4.36 -13.16 -3.86
C LEU A 193 4.01 -12.15 -4.96
N SER A 194 3.61 -12.70 -6.10
CA SER A 194 3.07 -11.96 -7.23
C SER A 194 1.72 -11.35 -6.80
N PRO A 195 1.51 -10.03 -6.87
CA PRO A 195 0.22 -9.42 -6.62
C PRO A 195 -0.68 -9.62 -7.85
N HIS A 196 -1.15 -10.84 -8.06
CA HIS A 196 -2.34 -11.11 -8.85
C HIS A 196 -3.47 -11.44 -7.89
N TYR A 197 -4.67 -10.93 -8.21
CA TYR A 197 -5.93 -10.99 -7.46
C TYR A 197 -6.18 -9.85 -6.45
N VAL A 198 -6.49 -8.66 -6.96
CA VAL A 198 -7.34 -7.69 -6.20
C VAL A 198 -8.58 -7.23 -6.98
N PHE A 199 -8.67 -7.48 -8.30
CA PHE A 199 -9.92 -7.30 -9.03
C PHE A 199 -10.34 -8.63 -9.66
N GLY A 200 -11.14 -9.39 -8.91
CA GLY A 200 -11.90 -10.49 -9.47
C GLY A 200 -12.83 -9.95 -10.54
N ARG A 201 -12.70 -10.47 -11.76
CA ARG A 201 -13.72 -10.38 -12.79
C ARG A 201 -15.03 -10.86 -12.18
N GLY A 202 -16.01 -9.97 -12.05
CA GLY A 202 -17.40 -10.40 -11.98
C GLY A 202 -17.81 -10.72 -13.41
N GLU A 203 -17.80 -12.01 -13.75
CA GLU A 203 -18.64 -12.51 -14.84
C GLU A 203 -20.10 -12.35 -14.42
N VAL A 204 -20.89 -11.77 -15.34
CA VAL A 204 -22.37 -11.64 -15.41
C VAL A 204 -23.14 -11.23 -14.15
#